data_AF-A0A812FYB8-F1
#
_entry.id   AF-A0A812FYB8-F1
#
_cell.length_a   1.000
_cell.length_b   1.000
_cell.length_c   1.000
_cell.angle_alpha   90.00
_cell.angle_beta   90.00
_cell.angle_gamma   90.00
#
_symmetry.space_group_name_H-M   'P 1'
#
loop_
_entity.id
_entity.type
_entity.pdbx_description
1 polymer ?
#
loop_
_entity_poly.entity_id
_entity_poly.type
_entity_poly.pdbx_seq_one_letter_code
_entity_poly.pdbx_strand_id
1 'polypeptide(L)'
;MSDNELIIFPWNHNFETGMTKIDEQHYHLFLLVNKLANTLIYDDQIEVDGVFGELKDYAQYHFSYEESVWNEHFSDDVWNHEHKKKSCLFR
;
A
#
# COMPACT_ATOMS: atom_id res chain seq x y z
N MET A 1 -12.31 23.69 6.00
CA MET A 1 -12.23 22.32 5.46
C MET A 1 -12.68 22.45 4.01
N SER A 2 -11.75 22.42 3.07
CA SER A 2 -12.05 22.67 1.65
C SER A 2 -12.63 21.41 1.02
N ASP A 3 -13.84 21.51 0.48
CA ASP A 3 -14.64 20.46 -0.14
C ASP A 3 -14.11 19.98 -1.51
N ASN A 4 -12.83 19.61 -1.64
CA ASN A 4 -12.29 19.19 -2.96
C ASN A 4 -11.15 18.15 -2.89
N GLU A 5 -11.21 17.17 -1.99
CA GLU A 5 -10.35 15.98 -2.15
C GLU A 5 -10.95 15.07 -3.23
N LEU A 6 -10.26 14.97 -4.38
CA LEU A 6 -10.63 14.06 -5.45
C LEU A 6 -10.20 12.64 -5.08
N ILE A 7 -11.17 11.75 -4.91
CA ILE A 7 -10.90 10.31 -4.76
C ILE A 7 -10.73 9.73 -6.16
N ILE A 8 -9.48 9.57 -6.60
CA ILE A 8 -9.13 8.96 -7.90
C ILE A 8 -9.20 7.44 -7.82
N PHE A 9 -8.77 6.88 -6.68
CA PHE A 9 -8.74 5.45 -6.41
C PHE A 9 -9.69 5.13 -5.25
N PRO A 10 -10.97 4.86 -5.52
CA PRO A 10 -11.92 4.53 -4.48
C PRO A 10 -11.65 3.14 -3.89
N TRP A 11 -11.76 3.02 -2.57
CA TRP A 11 -11.76 1.72 -1.90
C TRP A 11 -12.96 0.88 -2.35
N ASN A 12 -12.76 -0.43 -2.44
CA ASN A 12 -13.79 -1.41 -2.76
C ASN A 12 -13.56 -2.67 -1.92
N HIS A 13 -14.62 -3.29 -1.42
CA HIS A 13 -14.57 -4.54 -0.65
C HIS A 13 -13.86 -5.68 -1.38
N ASN A 14 -13.75 -5.64 -2.71
CA ASN A 14 -12.96 -6.60 -3.49
C ASN A 14 -11.45 -6.58 -3.19
N PHE A 15 -10.95 -5.57 -2.46
CA PHE A 15 -9.56 -5.48 -1.99
C PHE A 15 -9.35 -6.04 -0.58
N GLU A 16 -10.43 -6.49 0.07
CA GLU A 16 -10.36 -7.12 1.38
C GLU A 16 -9.86 -8.56 1.25
N THR A 17 -8.91 -8.89 2.11
CA THR A 17 -8.30 -10.22 2.25
C THR A 17 -9.03 -11.04 3.31
N GLY A 18 -9.91 -10.41 4.09
CA GLY A 18 -10.55 -11.00 5.27
C GLY A 18 -9.64 -11.00 6.51
N MET A 19 -8.41 -10.48 6.39
CA MET A 19 -7.50 -10.27 7.51
C MET A 19 -7.50 -8.79 7.88
N THR A 20 -8.15 -8.45 9.00
CA THR A 20 -8.35 -7.05 9.45
C THR A 20 -7.07 -6.20 9.39
N LYS A 21 -5.94 -6.75 9.84
CA LYS A 21 -4.67 -6.00 9.87
C LYS A 21 -4.05 -5.77 8.48
N ILE A 22 -4.32 -6.64 7.51
CA ILE A 22 -3.90 -6.43 6.11
C ILE A 22 -4.86 -5.43 5.44
N ASP A 23 -6.15 -5.56 5.69
CA ASP A 23 -7.17 -4.68 5.13
C ASP A 23 -7.00 -3.22 5.62
N GLU A 24 -6.62 -3.02 6.88
CA GLU A 24 -6.24 -1.71 7.43
C GLU A 24 -5.02 -1.10 6.70
N GLN A 25 -4.02 -1.94 6.35
CA GLN A 25 -2.84 -1.49 5.62
C GLN A 25 -3.17 -1.15 4.17
N HIS A 26 -3.99 -1.96 3.51
CA HIS A 26 -4.50 -1.65 2.17
C HIS A 26 -5.26 -0.33 2.17
N TYR A 27 -6.16 -0.10 3.13
CA TYR A 27 -6.89 1.15 3.22
C TYR A 27 -5.96 2.36 3.36
N HIS A 28 -4.90 2.24 4.18
CA HIS A 28 -3.90 3.29 4.32
C HIS A 28 -3.12 3.55 3.02
N LEU A 29 -2.73 2.51 2.28
CA LEU A 29 -2.13 2.67 0.95
C LEU A 29 -3.04 3.42 -0.01
N PHE A 30 -4.35 3.12 -0.02
CA PHE A 30 -5.32 3.85 -0.85
C PHE A 30 -5.41 5.32 -0.45
N LEU A 31 -5.36 5.65 0.85
CA LEU A 31 -5.32 7.05 1.30
C LEU A 31 -4.06 7.77 0.78
N LEU A 32 -2.88 7.15 0.89
CA LEU A 32 -1.62 7.73 0.43
C LEU A 32 -1.61 7.92 -1.09
N VAL A 33 -2.13 6.96 -1.85
CA VAL A 33 -2.23 7.07 -3.32
C VAL A 33 -3.18 8.20 -3.73
N ASN A 34 -4.34 8.34 -3.07
CA ASN A 34 -5.24 9.46 -3.34
C ASN A 34 -4.62 10.80 -2.94
N LYS A 35 -3.93 10.87 -1.81
CA LYS A 35 -3.20 12.07 -1.37
C LYS A 35 -2.14 12.46 -2.41
N LEU A 36 -1.35 11.50 -2.89
CA LEU A 36 -0.36 11.73 -3.94
C LEU A 36 -1.04 12.27 -5.21
N ALA A 37 -2.13 11.65 -5.64
CA ALA A 37 -2.83 12.08 -6.84
C ALA A 37 -3.40 13.50 -6.72
N ASN A 38 -3.92 13.89 -5.55
CA ASN A 38 -4.33 15.27 -5.28
C ASN A 38 -3.13 16.23 -5.32
N THR A 39 -2.00 15.89 -4.68
CA THR A 39 -0.78 16.75 -4.69
C THR A 39 -0.26 17.01 -6.11
N LEU A 40 -0.36 16.01 -7.01
CA LEU A 40 0.01 16.15 -8.42
C LEU A 40 -0.96 17.06 -9.19
N ILE A 41 -2.25 17.06 -8.85
CA ILE A 41 -3.25 17.93 -9.49
C ILE A 41 -3.04 19.40 -9.10
N TYR A 42 -2.63 19.65 -7.85
CA TYR A 42 -2.42 20.99 -7.31
C TYR A 42 -0.99 21.55 -7.50
N ASP A 43 -0.09 20.78 -8.15
CA ASP A 43 1.29 21.15 -8.52
C ASP A 43 2.16 21.65 -7.34
N ASP A 44 2.04 20.99 -6.18
CA ASP A 44 2.92 21.22 -5.02
C ASP A 44 4.07 20.21 -4.99
N GLN A 45 5.17 20.53 -5.69
CA GLN A 45 6.31 19.62 -5.86
C GLN A 45 6.98 19.21 -4.54
N ILE A 46 6.97 20.08 -3.51
CA ILE A 46 7.58 19.76 -2.21
C ILE A 46 6.72 18.74 -1.47
N GLU A 47 5.40 18.88 -1.54
CA GLU A 47 4.49 17.90 -0.94
C GLU A 47 4.48 16.57 -1.70
N VAL A 48 4.67 16.57 -3.02
CA VAL A 48 4.76 15.34 -3.83
C VAL A 48 5.88 14.43 -3.37
N ASP A 49 7.10 14.96 -3.20
CA ASP A 49 8.25 14.14 -2.75
C ASP A 49 8.03 13.55 -1.36
N GLY A 50 7.41 14.33 -0.45
CA GLY A 50 7.07 13.88 0.90
C GLY A 50 6.05 12.74 0.91
N VAL A 51 4.95 12.90 0.16
CA VAL A 51 3.89 11.88 0.06
C VAL A 51 4.37 10.64 -0.69
N PHE A 52 5.19 10.81 -1.72
CA PHE A 52 5.79 9.70 -2.44
C PHE A 52 6.74 8.89 -1.55
N GLY A 53 7.55 9.56 -0.72
CA GLY A 53 8.37 8.92 0.30
C GLY A 53 7.53 8.12 1.31
N GLU A 54 6.47 8.74 1.85
CA GLU A 54 5.53 8.11 2.77
C GLU A 54 4.89 6.85 2.15
N LEU A 55 4.45 6.93 0.90
CA LEU A 55 3.87 5.81 0.16
C LEU A 55 4.88 4.66 -0.02
N LYS A 56 6.13 4.98 -0.39
CA LYS A 56 7.19 3.98 -0.55
C LYS A 56 7.48 3.25 0.77
N ASP A 57 7.69 4.01 1.84
CA ASP A 57 8.03 3.45 3.15
C ASP A 57 6.88 2.57 3.69
N TYR A 58 5.64 3.03 3.51
CA TYR A 58 4.47 2.27 3.94
C TYR A 58 4.25 1.00 3.10
N ALA A 59 4.48 1.06 1.78
CA ALA A 59 4.44 -0.12 0.93
C ALA A 59 5.47 -1.17 1.37
N GLN A 60 6.69 -0.75 1.71
CA GLN A 60 7.72 -1.67 2.22
C GLN A 60 7.31 -2.30 3.56
N TYR A 61 6.73 -1.53 4.47
CA TYR A 61 6.16 -2.05 5.72
C TYR A 61 5.06 -3.08 5.46
N HIS A 62 4.12 -2.77 4.55
CA HIS A 62 3.02 -3.65 4.19
C HIS A 62 3.50 -4.99 3.63
N PHE A 63 4.39 -4.97 2.63
CA PHE A 63 4.94 -6.21 2.06
C PHE A 63 5.73 -7.02 3.09
N SER A 64 6.48 -6.36 3.97
CA SER A 64 7.20 -7.06 5.05
C SER A 64 6.23 -7.73 6.03
N TYR A 65 5.08 -7.11 6.31
CA TYR A 65 4.05 -7.70 7.13
C TYR A 65 3.38 -8.90 6.45
N GLU A 66 3.00 -8.78 5.18
CA GLU A 66 2.46 -9.92 4.42
C GLU A 66 3.45 -11.08 4.38
N GLU A 67 4.72 -10.82 4.06
CA GLU A 67 5.75 -11.87 4.07
C GLU A 67 5.87 -12.55 5.43
N SER A 68 5.70 -11.82 6.54
CA SER A 68 5.71 -12.42 7.89
C SER A 68 4.55 -13.40 8.09
N VAL A 69 3.35 -13.04 7.64
CA VAL A 69 2.14 -13.89 7.67
C VAL A 69 2.34 -15.12 6.79
N TRP A 70 2.88 -14.94 5.59
CA TRP A 70 3.18 -16.04 4.66
C TRP A 70 4.21 -17.00 5.24
N ASN A 71 5.27 -16.50 5.89
CA ASN A 71 6.27 -17.34 6.53
C ASN A 71 5.72 -18.14 7.71
N GLU A 72 4.79 -17.55 8.48
CA GLU A 72 4.15 -18.22 9.61
C GLU A 72 3.26 -19.39 9.16
N HIS A 73 2.49 -19.22 8.08
CA HIS A 73 1.50 -20.20 7.64
C HIS A 73 1.98 -21.15 6.53
N PHE A 74 2.97 -20.76 5.72
CA PHE A 74 3.43 -21.48 4.53
C PHE A 74 4.96 -21.64 4.51
N SER A 75 5.57 -21.91 5.67
CA SER A 75 7.00 -22.19 5.77
C SER A 75 7.38 -23.39 4.87
N ASP A 76 8.43 -23.21 4.06
CA ASP A 76 8.95 -24.16 3.06
C ASP A 76 8.02 -24.58 1.90
N ASP A 77 6.96 -23.83 1.64
CA ASP A 77 6.10 -24.03 0.47
C ASP A 77 6.61 -23.27 -0.79
N VAL A 78 6.47 -23.90 -1.96
CA VAL A 78 6.68 -23.30 -3.28
C VAL A 78 5.88 -22.01 -3.43
N TRP A 79 4.66 -21.94 -2.87
CA TRP A 79 3.82 -20.73 -2.88
C TRP A 79 4.50 -19.54 -2.20
N ASN A 80 5.15 -19.75 -1.06
CA ASN A 80 5.87 -18.70 -0.35
C ASN A 80 7.11 -18.25 -1.13
N HIS A 81 7.81 -19.19 -1.77
CA HIS A 81 8.97 -18.86 -2.60
C HIS A 81 8.59 -18.00 -3.83
N GLU A 82 7.49 -18.32 -4.50
CA GLU A 82 6.98 -17.53 -5.63
C GLU A 82 6.39 -16.18 -5.21
N HIS A 83 5.74 -16.11 -4.05
CA HIS A 83 5.26 -14.84 -3.48
C HIS A 83 6.43 -13.87 -3.20
N LYS A 84 7.48 -14.34 -2.52
CA LYS A 84 8.69 -13.55 -2.22
C LYS A 84 9.37 -12.99 -3.46
N LYS A 85 9.39 -13.73 -4.58
CA LYS A 85 9.97 -13.22 -5.83
C LYS A 85 9.24 -11.98 -6.36
N LYS A 86 7.93 -11.89 -6.17
CA LYS A 86 7.12 -10.74 -6.59
C LYS A 86 7.35 -9.54 -5.66
N SER A 87 7.38 -9.78 -4.35
CA SER A 87 7.60 -8.74 -3.34
C SER A 87 9.05 -8.23 -3.31
N CYS A 88 10.02 -9.02 -3.79
CA CYS A 88 11.43 -8.61 -3.92
C CYS A 88 11.65 -7.41 -4.86
N LEU A 89 10.70 -7.09 -5.75
CA LEU A 89 10.79 -5.92 -6.63
C LEU A 89 10.58 -4.58 -5.91
N PHE A 90 9.98 -4.61 -4.72
CA PHE A 90 9.70 -3.42 -3.89
C PHE A 90 10.71 -3.23 -2.76
N ARG A 91 11.81 -3.99 -2.78
CA ARG A 91 12.86 -4.01 -1.76
C ARG A 91 14.07 -3.18 -2.17
#